data_AF-A0A3D4U0D5-F1
#
_entry.id   AF-A0A3D4U0D5-F1
#
_cell.length_a   1.000
_cell.length_b   1.000
_cell.length_c   1.000
_cell.angle_alpha   90.00
_cell.angle_beta   90.00
_cell.angle_gamma   90.00
#
_symmetry.space_group_name_H-M   'P 1'
#
loop_
_entity.id
_entity.type
_entity.pdbx_description
1 polymer ?
#
loop_
_entity_poly.entity_id
_entity_poly.type
_entity_poly.pdbx_seq_one_letter_code
_entity_poly.pdbx_strand_id
1 'polypeptide(L)' 'MRNVILKDKEFTLSYPSDEIQLDIDVLASKINSDLKDVRVPLFLSILNGSFMFTADLLKR' A
#
# COMPACT_ATOMS: atom_id res chain seq x y z
N MET A 1 -11.08 7.82 19.40
CA MET A 1 -11.36 7.81 17.95
C MET A 1 -10.88 9.14 17.38
N ARG A 2 -10.01 9.13 16.36
CA ARG A 2 -9.50 10.35 15.72
C ARG A 2 -10.44 10.71 14.58
N ASN A 3 -11.39 11.61 14.83
CA ASN A 3 -12.28 12.16 13.82
C ASN A 3 -11.76 13.53 13.37
N VAL A 4 -11.88 13.83 12.08
CA VAL A 4 -11.50 15.12 11.49
C VAL A 4 -12.63 15.62 10.59
N ILE A 5 -12.93 16.91 10.69
CA ILE A 5 -13.87 17.57 9.79
C ILE A 5 -13.06 18.30 8.73
N LEU A 6 -13.32 18.00 7.46
CA LEU A 6 -12.77 18.70 6.30
C LEU A 6 -13.95 19.32 5.52
N LYS A 7 -14.03 20.66 5.53
CA LYS A 7 -15.15 21.42 4.95
C LYS A 7 -16.50 20.97 5.55
N ASP A 8 -17.35 20.34 4.74
CA ASP A 8 -18.68 19.85 5.06
C ASP A 8 -18.70 18.35 5.41
N LYS A 9 -17.54 17.68 5.53
CA LYS A 9 -17.44 16.23 5.68
C LYS A 9 -16.68 15.82 6.92
N GLU A 10 -17.20 14.80 7.60
CA GLU A 10 -16.52 14.14 8.72
C GLU A 10 -15.83 12.86 8.25
N PHE A 11 -14.60 12.68 8.70
CA PHE A 11 -13.80 11.49 8.44
C PHE A 11 -13.41 10.87 9.77
N THR A 12 -13.39 9.54 9.80
CA THR A 12 -12.84 8.77 10.91
C THR A 12 -11.69 7.93 10.39
N LEU A 13 -10.70 7.69 11.25
CA LEU A 13 -9.56 6.83 10.90
C LEU A 13 -10.04 5.39 10.71
N SER A 14 -10.09 4.93 9.45
CA SER A 14 -10.47 3.55 9.12
C SER A 14 -9.29 2.58 9.16
N TYR A 15 -8.08 3.06 8.83
CA TYR A 15 -6.89 2.24 8.69
C TYR A 15 -5.65 3.10 9.00
N PRO A 16 -4.95 2.84 10.12
CA PRO A 16 -3.75 3.59 10.50
C PRO A 16 -2.61 3.44 9.48
N SER A 17 -1.82 4.50 9.29
CA SER A 17 -0.72 4.51 8.32
C SER A 17 0.35 3.47 8.65
N ASP A 18 0.65 3.26 9.92
CA ASP A 18 1.59 2.26 10.41
C ASP A 18 1.13 0.83 10.11
N GLU A 19 -0.16 0.56 10.27
CA GLU A 19 -0.74 -0.74 9.89
C GLU A 19 -0.71 -0.94 8.36
N ILE A 20 -1.02 0.10 7.57
CA ILE A 20 -0.86 0.05 6.10
C ILE A 20 0.57 -0.31 5.71
N GLN A 21 1.57 0.34 6.31
CA GLN A 21 2.97 0.08 5.97
C GLN A 21 3.40 -1.34 6.38
N LEU A 22 2.94 -1.84 7.54
CA LEU A 22 3.19 -3.21 7.98
C LEU A 22 2.61 -4.24 6.99
N ASP A 23 1.37 -4.02 6.53
CA ASP A 23 0.74 -4.94 5.58
C ASP A 23 1.39 -4.90 4.19
N ILE A 24 1.91 -3.73 3.78
CA ILE A 24 2.75 -3.62 2.58
C ILE A 24 4.05 -4.41 2.75
N ASP A 25 4.71 -4.36 3.91
CA ASP A 25 5.93 -5.14 4.19
C ASP A 25 5.69 -6.65 4.15
N VAL A 26 4.56 -7.11 4.72
CA VAL A 26 4.14 -8.51 4.66
C VAL A 26 3.89 -8.95 3.22
N LEU A 27 3.18 -8.13 2.44
CA LEU A 27 2.90 -8.42 1.03
C LEU A 27 4.17 -8.43 0.18
N ALA A 28 5.06 -7.46 0.37
CA ALA A 28 6.35 -7.39 -0.33
C ALA A 28 7.19 -8.63 -0.06
N SER A 29 7.28 -9.06 1.21
CA SER A 29 8.00 -10.28 1.60
C SER A 29 7.45 -11.52 0.90
N LYS A 30 6.12 -11.62 0.78
CA LYS A 30 5.47 -12.71 0.06
C LYS A 30 5.78 -12.67 -1.45
N ILE A 31 5.66 -11.50 -2.07
CA ILE A 31 5.97 -11.31 -3.50
C ILE A 31 7.44 -11.66 -3.79
N ASN A 32 8.37 -11.22 -2.94
CA ASN A 32 9.79 -11.52 -3.06
C ASN A 32 10.06 -13.02 -2.98
N SER A 33 9.36 -13.74 -2.09
CA SER A 33 9.44 -15.20 -2.01
C SER A 33 8.87 -15.87 -3.26
N ASP A 34 7.68 -15.44 -3.70
CA ASP A 34 6.94 -16.06 -4.81
C ASP A 34 7.64 -15.82 -6.17
N LEU A 35 8.30 -14.68 -6.33
CA LEU A 35 8.97 -14.27 -7.57
C LEU A 35 10.49 -14.43 -7.53
N LYS A 36 11.06 -15.10 -6.52
CA LYS A 36 12.52 -15.23 -6.32
C LYS A 36 13.28 -15.79 -7.54
N ASP A 37 12.64 -16.65 -8.33
CA ASP A 37 13.22 -17.31 -9.50
C ASP A 37 12.82 -16.62 -10.82
N VAL A 38 12.05 -15.53 -10.75
CA VAL A 38 11.63 -14.73 -11.92
C VAL A 38 12.68 -13.65 -12.19
N ARG A 39 13.43 -13.79 -13.28
CA ARG A 39 14.53 -12.88 -13.63
C ARG A 39 14.13 -11.40 -13.72
N VAL A 40 12.96 -11.11 -14.30
CA VAL A 40 12.44 -9.75 -14.46
C VAL A 40 10.93 -9.77 -14.23
N PRO A 41 10.46 -9.60 -12.99
CA PRO A 41 9.03 -9.52 -12.71
C PRO A 41 8.43 -8.24 -13.30
N LEU A 42 7.26 -8.37 -13.94
CA LEU A 42 6.52 -7.24 -14.49
C LEU A 42 5.43 -6.83 -13.49
N PHE A 43 5.46 -5.57 -13.05
CA PHE A 43 4.43 -4.98 -12.20
C PHE A 43 3.55 -4.05 -13.04
N LEU A 44 2.24 -4.30 -13.05
CA LEU A 44 1.26 -3.47 -13.75
C LEU A 44 0.40 -2.71 -12.73
N SER A 45 0.61 -1.39 -12.65
CA SER A 45 -0.14 -0.52 -11.74
C SER A 45 -1.29 0.18 -12.45
N ILE A 46 -2.51 -0.06 -11.95
CA ILE A 46 -3.74 0.47 -12.56
C ILE A 46 -4.09 1.82 -11.94
N LEU A 47 -4.03 2.86 -12.76
CA LEU A 47 -4.26 4.24 -12.32
C LEU A 47 -5.76 4.56 -12.12
N ASN A 48 -6.10 5.55 -11.29
CA ASN A 48 -5.18 6.47 -10.59
C ASN A 48 -4.80 5.99 -9.18
N GLY A 49 -5.70 5.34 -8.45
CA GLY A 49 -5.55 5.12 -7.00
C GLY A 49 -4.38 4.23 -6.56
N SER A 50 -3.82 3.40 -7.45
CA SER A 50 -2.74 2.46 -7.09
C SER A 50 -1.36 3.10 -6.96
N PHE A 51 -1.18 4.38 -7.35
CA PHE A 51 0.16 4.96 -7.45
C PHE A 51 0.89 5.03 -6.10
N MET A 52 0.20 5.42 -5.02
CA MET A 52 0.81 5.49 -3.68
C MET A 52 1.20 4.10 -3.18
N PHE A 53 0.25 3.15 -3.28
CA PHE A 53 0.49 1.77 -2.90
C PHE A 53 1.65 1.13 -3.68
N THR A 54 1.68 1.32 -5.00
CA THR A 54 2.76 0.81 -5.86
C THR A 54 4.10 1.40 -5.45
N ALA A 55 4.16 2.72 -5.23
CA ALA A 55 5.39 3.40 -4.86
C ALA A 55 5.93 2.92 -3.51
N ASP A 56 5.06 2.62 -2.55
CA ASP A 56 5.46 2.07 -1.26
C ASP A 56 5.87 0.60 -1.38
N LEU A 57 5.11 -0.22 -2.12
CA LEU A 57 5.42 -1.63 -2.36
C LEU A 57 6.79 -1.82 -3.03
N LEU A 58 7.11 -1.03 -4.06
CA LEU A 58 8.37 -1.13 -4.79
C LEU A 58 9.61 -0.65 -4.01
N LYS A 59 9.41 0.03 -2.87
CA LYS A 59 10.51 0.44 -1.98
C LYS A 59 10.86 -0.60 -0.91
N ARG A 60 10.02 -1.63 -0.75
CA ARG A 60 10.21 -2.69 0.25
C ARG A 60 11.04 -3.83 -0.34
#